data_AF-A0AAD9XG15-F1
#
_entry.id   AF-A0AAD9XG15-F1
#
_cell.length_a   1.000
_cell.length_b   1.000
_cell.length_c   1.000
_cell.angle_alpha   90.00
_cell.angle_beta   90.00
_cell.angle_gamma   90.00
#
_symmetry.space_group_name_H-M   'P 1'
#
loop_
_entity.id
_entity.type
_entity.pdbx_description
1 polymer ?
#
loop_
_entity_poly.entity_id
_entity_poly.type
_entity_poly.pdbx_seq_one_letter_code
_entity_poly.pdbx_strand_id
1 'polypeptide(L)'
;MLCRDSHGLIIVRKWVCSKQGYRAKQYVDRIDRVRELREQTHEGCRATLKINFDREKLLWVVTEFVTEHSHKLSPGNHSQFLHSDRNVKECDLVQEQSLRSVGVKIS
;
A
#
# COMPACT_ATOMS: atom_id res chain seq x y z
N MET A 1 1.23 7.92 -2.20
CA MET A 1 2.12 8.83 -2.96
C MET A 1 2.42 10.04 -2.10
N LEU A 2 3.67 10.51 -2.09
CA LEU A 2 4.12 11.67 -1.32
C LEU A 2 4.85 12.60 -2.29
N CYS A 3 4.48 13.88 -2.31
CA CYS A 3 5.16 14.90 -3.10
C CYS A 3 5.81 15.92 -2.18
N ARG A 4 7.04 16.32 -2.54
CA ARG A 4 7.81 17.35 -1.85
C ARG A 4 7.97 18.57 -2.73
N ASP A 5 8.15 19.73 -2.11
CA ASP A 5 8.56 20.94 -2.82
C ASP A 5 10.07 20.94 -3.14
N SER A 6 10.55 22.03 -3.74
CA SER A 6 11.97 22.25 -4.04
C SER A 6 12.87 22.31 -2.80
N HIS A 7 12.31 22.53 -1.61
CA HIS A 7 13.03 22.59 -0.34
C HIS A 7 12.92 21.28 0.47
N GLY A 8 12.30 20.24 -0.10
CA GLY A 8 12.14 18.93 0.55
C GLY A 8 10.97 18.84 1.53
N LEU A 9 10.17 19.88 1.70
CA LEU A 9 8.97 19.86 2.55
C LEU A 9 7.86 19.05 1.88
N ILE A 10 7.19 18.19 2.65
CA ILE A 10 6.04 17.44 2.17
C ILE A 10 4.90 18.44 1.93
N ILE A 11 4.42 18.51 0.70
CA ILE A 11 3.31 19.40 0.31
C ILE A 11 2.03 18.64 0.03
N VAL A 12 2.15 17.36 -0.35
CA VAL A 12 1.00 16.52 -0.68
C VAL A 12 1.25 15.11 -0.18
N ARG A 13 0.23 14.54 0.45
CA ARG A 13 0.18 13.12 0.78
C ARG A 13 -1.13 12.52 0.27
N LYS A 14 -0.99 11.46 -0.52
CA LYS A 14 -2.11 10.71 -1.10
C LYS A 14 -2.07 9.26 -0.61
N TRP A 15 -3.13 8.84 0.05
CA TRP A 15 -3.43 7.47 0.40
C TRP A 15 -4.47 6.91 -0.58
N VAL A 16 -4.33 5.64 -0.90
CA VAL A 16 -5.12 4.95 -1.90
C VAL A 16 -5.42 3.55 -1.40
N CYS A 17 -6.51 2.96 -1.89
CA CYS A 17 -6.80 1.57 -1.59
C CYS A 17 -5.70 0.62 -2.08
N SER A 18 -5.46 -0.47 -1.34
CA SER A 18 -4.55 -1.55 -1.74
C SER A 18 -4.94 -2.20 -3.07
N LYS A 19 -6.23 -2.15 -3.45
CA LYS A 19 -6.75 -2.64 -4.73
C LYS A 19 -6.85 -1.55 -5.81
N GLN A 20 -6.16 -0.43 -5.66
CA GLN A 20 -6.20 0.66 -6.64
C GLN A 20 -5.58 0.25 -7.99
N GLY A 21 -6.21 0.73 -9.07
CA GLY A 21 -5.70 0.62 -10.43
C GLY A 21 -5.88 -0.75 -11.04
N TYR A 22 -5.32 -0.93 -12.24
CA TYR A 22 -5.38 -2.20 -12.98
C TYR A 22 -3.98 -2.63 -13.38
N ARG A 23 -3.79 -3.93 -13.52
CA ARG A 23 -2.57 -4.47 -14.13
C ARG A 23 -2.51 -4.01 -15.59
N ALA A 24 -1.36 -3.47 -16.02
CA ALA A 24 -1.21 -3.04 -17.41
C ALA A 24 -1.33 -4.24 -18.37
N LYS A 25 -1.97 -4.02 -19.54
CA LYS A 25 -2.29 -5.06 -20.53
C LYS A 25 -1.07 -5.87 -20.96
N GLN A 26 0.09 -5.23 -21.13
CA GLN A 26 1.35 -5.91 -21.44
C GLN A 26 1.76 -7.00 -20.43
N TYR A 27 1.29 -6.92 -19.18
CA TYR A 27 1.53 -7.93 -18.15
C TYR A 27 0.35 -8.89 -17.97
N VAL A 28 -0.74 -8.74 -18.72
CA VAL A 28 -1.89 -9.65 -18.77
C VAL A 28 -1.79 -10.51 -20.03
N ASP A 29 -1.50 -9.89 -21.17
CA ASP A 29 -1.50 -10.53 -22.49
C ASP A 29 -0.14 -11.16 -22.85
N ARG A 30 0.80 -11.18 -21.90
CA ARG A 30 2.13 -11.75 -22.10
C ARG A 30 2.03 -13.25 -22.39
N ILE A 31 2.48 -13.66 -23.58
CA ILE A 31 2.33 -15.02 -24.12
C ILE A 31 3.52 -15.92 -23.74
N ASP A 32 4.71 -15.35 -23.57
CA ASP A 32 5.99 -16.03 -23.28
C ASP A 32 6.19 -16.37 -21.78
N ARG A 33 5.12 -16.77 -21.08
CA ARG A 33 5.19 -17.02 -19.63
C ARG A 33 5.67 -18.42 -19.30
N VAL A 34 6.66 -18.48 -18.41
CA VAL A 34 7.12 -19.74 -17.78
C VAL A 34 6.25 -20.13 -16.58
N ARG A 35 5.58 -19.16 -15.93
CA ARG A 35 4.71 -19.37 -14.76
C ARG A 35 3.30 -18.87 -15.03
N GLU A 36 2.32 -19.52 -14.42
CA GLU A 36 0.92 -19.09 -14.48
C GLU A 36 0.72 -17.63 -14.05
N LEU A 37 -0.27 -16.99 -14.67
CA LEU A 37 -0.67 -15.64 -14.35
C LEU A 37 -1.21 -15.60 -12.92
N ARG A 38 -0.52 -14.90 -12.02
CA ARG A 38 -1.04 -14.61 -10.68
C ARG A 38 -2.38 -13.88 -10.78
N GLU A 39 -3.32 -14.27 -9.91
CA GLU A 39 -4.62 -13.62 -9.75
C GLU A 39 -4.49 -12.10 -9.67
N GLN A 40 -5.50 -11.41 -10.20
CA GLN A 40 -5.52 -9.96 -10.25
C GLN A 40 -5.78 -9.38 -8.85
N THR A 41 -4.75 -8.79 -8.26
CA THR A 41 -4.83 -8.18 -6.92
C THR A 41 -5.40 -6.77 -6.92
N HIS A 42 -5.36 -6.06 -8.06
CA HIS A 42 -5.87 -4.69 -8.20
C HIS A 42 -7.16 -4.67 -9.02
N GLU A 43 -8.23 -4.11 -8.47
CA GLU A 43 -9.59 -4.16 -9.04
C GLU A 43 -10.06 -2.79 -9.55
N GLY A 44 -9.17 -1.81 -9.62
CA GLY A 44 -9.49 -0.45 -10.03
C GLY A 44 -10.19 0.38 -8.95
N CYS A 45 -10.00 0.02 -7.68
CA CYS A 45 -10.62 0.74 -6.59
C CYS A 45 -10.20 2.22 -6.60
N ARG A 46 -11.19 3.11 -6.50
CA ARG A 46 -10.97 4.57 -6.53
C ARG A 46 -10.94 5.22 -5.15
N ALA A 47 -11.17 4.45 -4.08
CA ALA A 47 -11.09 4.95 -2.71
C ALA A 47 -9.71 5.59 -2.45
N THR A 48 -9.74 6.84 -2.02
CA THR A 48 -8.59 7.74 -2.00
C THR A 48 -8.76 8.79 -0.91
N LEU A 49 -7.68 9.12 -0.22
CA LEU A 49 -7.56 10.30 0.63
C LEU A 49 -6.35 11.10 0.15
N LYS A 50 -6.54 12.38 -0.17
CA LYS A 50 -5.46 13.29 -0.54
C LYS A 50 -5.50 14.52 0.35
N ILE A 51 -4.38 14.80 0.99
CA ILE A 51 -4.20 15.97 1.84
C ILE A 51 -3.07 16.80 1.25
N ASN A 52 -3.33 18.09 1.08
CA ASN A 52 -2.36 19.07 0.61
C ASN A 52 -2.09 20.10 1.71
N PHE A 53 -0.87 20.62 1.75
CA PHE A 53 -0.53 21.77 2.57
C PHE A 53 -0.88 23.06 1.82
N ASP A 54 -1.83 23.81 2.36
CA ASP A 54 -2.20 25.15 1.89
C ASP A 54 -1.20 26.16 2.49
N ARG A 55 -0.40 26.80 1.63
CA ARG A 55 0.64 27.76 2.04
C ARG A 55 0.07 29.11 2.43
N GLU A 56 -1.09 29.49 1.90
CA GLU A 56 -1.71 30.78 2.21
C GLU A 56 -2.31 30.74 3.61
N LYS A 57 -2.99 29.62 3.92
CA LYS A 57 -3.63 29.43 5.22
C LYS A 57 -2.72 28.77 6.27
N LEU A 58 -1.57 28.26 5.85
CA LEU A 58 -0.65 27.45 6.66
C LEU A 58 -1.34 26.23 7.31
N LEU A 59 -2.27 25.60 6.59
CA LEU A 59 -3.10 24.50 7.08
C LEU A 59 -3.02 23.29 6.15
N TRP A 60 -3.23 22.10 6.71
CA TRP A 60 -3.42 20.88 5.94
C TRP A 60 -4.89 20.75 5.56
N VAL A 61 -5.17 20.63 4.26
CA VAL A 61 -6.52 20.59 3.71
C VAL A 61 -6.72 19.26 2.97
N VAL A 62 -7.84 18.60 3.24
CA VAL A 62 -8.27 17.44 2.48
C VAL A 62 -8.78 17.92 1.11
N THR A 63 -8.13 17.48 0.04
CA THR A 63 -8.46 17.88 -1.34
C THR A 63 -9.19 16.81 -2.14
N GLU A 64 -9.05 15.54 -1.74
CA GLU A 64 -9.74 14.42 -2.35
C GLU A 64 -10.12 13.44 -1.23
N PHE A 65 -11.39 13.08 -1.11
CA PHE A 65 -11.84 12.09 -0.15
C PHE A 65 -12.95 11.23 -0.76
N VAL A 66 -12.56 10.04 -1.18
CA VAL A 66 -13.44 9.02 -1.75
C VAL A 66 -13.41 7.84 -0.81
N THR A 67 -14.51 7.62 -0.09
CA THR A 67 -14.67 6.53 0.88
C THR A 67 -15.25 5.26 0.28
N GLU A 68 -15.91 5.38 -0.87
CA GLU A 68 -16.57 4.25 -1.52
C GLU A 68 -15.56 3.27 -2.12
N HIS A 69 -15.65 2.01 -1.70
CA HIS A 69 -14.86 0.91 -2.23
C HIS A 69 -15.68 0.11 -3.24
N SER A 70 -15.07 -0.24 -4.36
CA SER A 70 -15.67 -1.11 -5.38
C SER A 70 -15.57 -2.61 -5.05
N HIS A 71 -15.12 -2.96 -3.84
CA HIS A 71 -14.84 -4.32 -3.42
C HIS A 71 -15.07 -4.47 -1.91
N LYS A 72 -15.17 -5.72 -1.45
CA LYS A 72 -15.25 -6.02 -0.01
C LYS A 72 -13.95 -5.61 0.68
N LEU A 73 -14.08 -4.96 1.84
CA LEU A 73 -12.94 -4.60 2.67
C LEU A 73 -12.27 -5.87 3.22
N SER A 74 -10.95 -5.81 3.36
CA SER A 74 -10.20 -6.88 3.99
C SER A 74 -10.60 -6.98 5.47
N PRO A 75 -10.82 -8.19 5.99
CA PRO A 75 -10.95 -8.39 7.44
C PRO A 75 -9.72 -7.86 8.19
N GLY A 76 -9.92 -7.36 9.40
CA GLY A 76 -8.84 -6.76 10.19
C GLY A 76 -7.69 -7.72 10.51
N ASN A 77 -7.98 -9.01 10.69
CA ASN A 77 -6.99 -10.08 10.90
C ASN A 77 -6.16 -10.43 9.65
N HIS A 78 -6.41 -9.79 8.50
CA HIS A 78 -5.62 -9.92 7.28
C HIS A 78 -4.77 -8.67 7.00
N SER A 79 -4.74 -7.69 7.92
CA SER A 79 -3.98 -6.45 7.69
C SER A 79 -2.49 -6.73 7.51
N GLN A 80 -1.91 -7.74 8.19
CA GLN A 80 -0.51 -8.12 8.03
C GLN A 80 -0.13 -8.56 6.60
N PHE A 81 -1.12 -8.94 5.78
CA PHE A 81 -0.88 -9.32 4.38
C PHE A 81 -0.99 -8.13 3.42
N LEU A 82 -1.44 -6.95 3.90
CA LEU A 82 -1.52 -5.75 3.09
C LEU A 82 -0.12 -5.21 2.81
N HIS A 83 0.07 -4.74 1.58
CA HIS A 83 1.35 -4.17 1.16
C HIS A 83 1.76 -2.94 2.00
N SER A 84 0.79 -2.19 2.55
CA SER A 84 1.05 -1.07 3.46
C SER A 84 1.73 -1.48 4.77
N ASP A 85 1.53 -2.74 5.17
CA ASP A 85 1.91 -3.24 6.48
C ASP A 85 3.19 -4.10 6.41
N ARG A 86 3.88 -4.13 5.26
CA ARG A 86 5.13 -4.88 5.05
C ARG A 86 6.35 -4.30 5.80
N ASN A 87 6.13 -3.34 6.71
CA ASN A 87 7.19 -2.88 7.60
C ASN A 87 7.35 -3.89 8.72
N VAL A 88 8.58 -4.32 8.96
CA VAL A 88 8.90 -5.23 10.06
C VAL A 88 8.69 -4.49 11.37
N LYS A 89 7.73 -4.95 12.19
CA LYS A 89 7.51 -4.36 13.51
C LYS A 89 8.55 -4.89 14.48
N GLU A 90 8.80 -4.14 15.55
CA GLU A 90 9.73 -4.55 16.61
C GLU A 90 9.32 -5.89 17.23
N CYS A 91 8.01 -6.16 17.37
CA CYS A 91 7.52 -7.46 17.82
C CYS A 91 7.91 -8.60 16.89
N ASP A 92 7.94 -8.37 15.58
CA ASP A 92 8.32 -9.38 14.58
C ASP A 92 9.82 -9.69 14.70
N LEU A 93 10.65 -8.68 15.00
CA LEU A 93 12.08 -8.84 15.27
C LEU A 93 12.33 -9.67 16.54
N VAL A 94 11.60 -9.39 17.61
CA VAL A 94 11.71 -10.16 18.87
C VAL A 94 11.26 -11.60 18.67
N GLN A 95 10.18 -11.81 17.90
CA GLN A 95 9.68 -13.13 17.58
C GLN A 95 10.69 -13.90 16.70
N GLU A 96 11.34 -13.24 15.74
CA GLU A 96 12.44 -13.80 14.95
C GLU A 96 13.62 -14.23 15.83
N GLN A 97 14.04 -13.37 16.77
CA GLN A 97 15.11 -13.69 17.73
C GLN A 97 14.75 -14.91 18.59
N SER A 98 13.50 -15.01 19.04
CA SER A 98 13.01 -16.16 19.80
C SER A 98 12.93 -17.44 18.94
N LEU A 99 12.61 -17.35 17.66
CA LEU A 99 12.61 -18.51 16.77
C LEU A 99 14.03 -19.01 16.49
N ARG A 100 14.97 -18.07 16.31
CA ARG A 100 16.40 -18.37 16.16
C ARG A 100 16.97 -19.05 17.40
N SER A 101 16.57 -18.64 18.61
CA SER A 101 17.06 -19.25 19.86
C SER A 101 16.64 -20.71 20.05
N VAL A 102 15.49 -21.11 19.46
CA VAL A 102 15.00 -22.49 19.46
C VAL A 102 15.47 -23.26 18.21
N GLY A 103 16.39 -22.68 17.43
CA GLY A 103 17.02 -23.35 16.28
C GLY A 103 16.16 -23.40 15.01
N VAL A 104 15.06 -22.66 14.95
CA VAL A 104 14.23 -22.55 13.74
C VAL A 104 14.98 -21.68 12.73
N LYS A 105 15.34 -22.29 11.59
CA LYS A 105 15.93 -21.58 10.46
C LYS A 105 14.81 -20.96 9.63
N ILE A 106 14.82 -19.64 9.53
CA ILE A 106 13.90 -18.88 8.68
C ILE A 106 14.63 -18.65 7.36
N SER A 107 14.13 -19.27 6.29
CA SER A 107 14.67 -19.25 4.92
C SER A 107 14.21 -18.04 4.11
#